data_AF-A0A450SA50-F1
#
_entry.id   AF-A0A450SA50-F1
#
_cell.length_a   1.000
_cell.length_b   1.000
_cell.length_c   1.000
_cell.angle_alpha   90.00
_cell.angle_beta   90.00
_cell.angle_gamma   90.00
#
_symmetry.space_group_name_H-M   'P 1'
#
loop_
_entity.id
_entity.type
_entity.pdbx_description
1 polymer ?
#
loop_
_entity_poly.entity_id
_entity_poly.type
_entity_poly.pdbx_seq_one_letter_code
_entity_poly.pdbx_strand_id
1 'polypeptide(L)'
;MPAVAFDTLKFTKHLVRAGSSPEIAEATAEALREATAEADVATGKDVERLRERLEAGLARLNEKENVRIARLEEKMDTRIGHLEEKMDAGFEQVRSEMDARFGRMMSGMDAAFRRLEEKMDAGFKGMERYLLIRFGGMMLALVVGTALVRIL
;
A
#
# COMPACT_ATOMS: atom_id res chain seq x y z
N MET A 1 -8.44 -60.70 -8.66
CA MET A 1 -7.76 -59.59 -9.39
C MET A 1 -7.05 -60.20 -10.57
N PRO A 2 -7.09 -59.66 -11.80
CA PRO A 2 -6.16 -60.12 -12.80
C PRO A 2 -4.84 -59.41 -12.47
N ALA A 3 -3.95 -60.09 -11.72
CA ALA A 3 -2.54 -59.95 -12.05
C ALA A 3 -2.45 -60.11 -13.57
N VAL A 4 -1.57 -59.39 -14.26
CA VAL A 4 -1.23 -59.78 -15.63
C VAL A 4 -0.69 -61.21 -15.49
N ALA A 5 -1.57 -62.18 -15.69
CA ALA A 5 -1.30 -63.54 -15.30
C ALA A 5 -0.25 -64.01 -16.28
N PHE A 6 0.96 -64.26 -15.77
CA PHE A 6 2.01 -64.82 -16.59
C PHE A 6 1.50 -66.17 -17.11
N ASP A 7 1.12 -66.18 -18.38
CA ASP A 7 0.54 -67.35 -19.05
C ASP A 7 1.69 -68.32 -19.35
N THR A 8 2.01 -69.14 -18.35
CA THR A 8 3.08 -70.14 -18.42
C THR A 8 2.90 -71.06 -19.62
N LEU A 9 1.65 -71.38 -20.00
CA LEU A 9 1.36 -72.25 -21.15
C LEU A 9 1.65 -71.58 -22.50
N LYS A 10 1.31 -70.29 -22.67
CA LYS A 10 1.71 -69.54 -23.87
C LYS A 10 3.22 -69.39 -23.95
N PHE A 11 3.88 -69.15 -22.82
CA PHE A 11 5.33 -68.97 -22.74
C PHE A 11 6.08 -70.27 -23.07
N THR A 12 5.68 -71.42 -22.51
CA THR A 12 6.28 -72.73 -22.84
C THR A 12 6.10 -73.07 -24.32
N LYS A 13 4.90 -72.88 -24.89
CA LYS A 13 4.65 -73.09 -26.33
C LYS A 13 5.56 -72.22 -27.21
N HIS A 14 5.83 -70.99 -26.79
CA HIS A 14 6.73 -70.09 -27.50
C HIS A 14 8.18 -70.58 -27.46
N LEU A 15 8.66 -71.06 -26.32
CA LEU A 15 10.01 -71.62 -26.16
C LEU A 15 10.19 -72.91 -26.96
N VAL A 16 9.22 -73.82 -26.93
CA VAL A 16 9.24 -75.05 -27.73
C VAL A 16 9.26 -74.73 -29.24
N ARG A 17 8.45 -73.76 -29.68
CA ARG A 17 8.45 -73.31 -31.08
C ARG A 17 9.77 -72.66 -31.50
N ALA A 18 10.51 -72.07 -30.56
CA ALA A 18 11.83 -71.51 -30.77
C ALA A 18 12.96 -72.56 -30.75
N GLY A 19 12.64 -73.84 -30.52
CA GLY A 19 13.59 -74.96 -30.56
C GLY A 19 14.09 -75.43 -29.19
N SER A 20 13.54 -74.92 -28.08
CA SER A 20 13.82 -75.46 -26.74
C SER A 20 13.14 -76.83 -26.54
N SER A 21 13.77 -77.72 -25.76
CA SER A 21 13.11 -78.97 -25.36
C SER A 21 11.90 -78.66 -24.46
N PRO A 22 10.86 -79.51 -24.45
CA PRO A 22 9.69 -79.31 -23.60
C PRO A 22 10.04 -79.16 -22.12
N GLU A 23 11.01 -79.94 -21.63
CA GLU A 23 11.45 -79.93 -20.24
C GLU A 23 12.14 -78.61 -19.87
N ILE A 24 13.01 -78.10 -20.75
CA ILE A 24 13.70 -76.82 -20.54
C ILE A 24 12.71 -75.66 -20.62
N ALA A 25 11.74 -75.71 -21.55
CA ALA A 25 10.71 -74.69 -21.69
C ALA A 25 9.84 -74.59 -20.43
N GLU A 26 9.44 -75.73 -19.86
CA GLU A 26 8.63 -75.79 -18.64
C GLU A 26 9.42 -75.30 -17.42
N ALA A 27 10.65 -75.77 -17.23
CA ALA A 27 11.52 -75.31 -16.14
C ALA A 27 11.80 -73.79 -16.20
N THR A 28 11.97 -73.23 -17.40
CA THR A 28 12.18 -71.78 -17.57
C THR A 28 10.91 -70.98 -17.27
N ALA A 29 9.74 -71.48 -17.68
CA ALA A 29 8.46 -70.85 -17.38
C ALA A 29 8.16 -70.83 -15.88
N GLU A 30 8.51 -71.92 -15.19
CA GLU A 30 8.32 -72.06 -13.75
C GLU A 30 9.25 -71.14 -12.95
N ALA A 31 10.55 -71.13 -13.29
CA ALA A 31 11.53 -70.22 -12.67
C ALA A 31 11.16 -68.74 -12.87
N LEU A 32 10.63 -68.37 -14.05
CA LEU A 32 10.19 -66.99 -14.31
C LEU A 32 8.92 -66.63 -13.54
N ARG A 33 7.99 -67.59 -13.37
CA ARG A 33 6.79 -67.40 -12.55
C ARG A 33 7.15 -67.20 -11.08
N GLU A 34 8.09 -67.98 -10.56
CA GLU A 34 8.57 -67.87 -9.18
C GLU A 34 9.27 -66.53 -8.95
N ALA A 35 10.21 -66.14 -9.83
CA ALA A 35 10.90 -64.86 -9.76
C ALA A 35 9.95 -63.65 -9.86
N THR A 36 8.89 -63.73 -10.66
CA THR A 36 7.87 -62.67 -10.77
C THR A 36 6.86 -62.66 -9.63
N ALA A 37 6.65 -63.79 -8.96
CA ALA A 37 5.85 -63.88 -7.74
C ALA A 37 6.59 -63.35 -6.51
N GLU A 38 7.92 -63.48 -6.48
CA GLU A 38 8.78 -62.89 -5.44
C GLU A 38 9.06 -61.40 -5.65
N ALA A 39 8.85 -60.88 -6.85
CA ALA A 39 9.04 -59.46 -7.14
C ALA A 39 7.92 -58.62 -6.50
N ASP A 40 8.28 -57.81 -5.49
CA ASP A 40 7.38 -56.84 -4.85
C ASP A 40 7.17 -55.62 -5.76
N VAL A 41 6.34 -55.80 -6.80
CA VAL A 41 6.03 -54.75 -7.79
C VAL A 41 4.67 -54.13 -7.46
N ALA A 42 4.62 -52.79 -7.42
CA ALA A 42 3.38 -52.06 -7.23
C ALA A 42 2.32 -52.48 -8.27
N THR A 43 1.13 -52.83 -7.80
CA THR A 43 0.03 -53.24 -8.68
C THR A 43 -0.65 -52.02 -9.31
N GLY A 44 -1.43 -52.23 -10.37
CA GLY A 44 -2.25 -51.15 -10.94
C GLY A 44 -3.19 -50.50 -9.93
N LYS A 45 -3.64 -51.24 -8.91
CA LYS A 45 -4.47 -50.68 -7.81
C LYS A 45 -3.66 -49.79 -6.86
N ASP A 46 -2.37 -50.08 -6.68
CA ASP A 46 -1.49 -49.25 -5.87
C ASP A 46 -1.20 -47.93 -6.58
N VAL A 47 -1.00 -47.97 -7.89
CA VAL A 47 -0.88 -46.78 -8.74
C VAL A 47 -2.16 -45.96 -8.70
N GLU A 48 -3.34 -46.57 -8.83
CA GLU A 48 -4.61 -45.86 -8.77
C GLU A 48 -4.84 -45.21 -7.40
N ARG A 49 -4.56 -45.92 -6.30
CA ARG A 49 -4.61 -45.34 -4.95
C ARG A 49 -3.64 -44.16 -4.78
N LEU A 50 -2.45 -44.26 -5.34
CA LEU A 50 -1.48 -43.16 -5.30
C LEU A 50 -2.00 -41.96 -6.09
N ARG A 51 -2.60 -42.19 -7.25
CA ARG A 51 -3.22 -41.16 -8.08
C ARG A 51 -4.35 -40.44 -7.33
N GLU A 52 -5.29 -41.18 -6.74
CA GLU A 52 -6.37 -40.60 -5.94
C GLU A 52 -5.84 -39.77 -4.76
N ARG A 53 -4.80 -40.25 -4.07
CA ARG A 53 -4.16 -39.51 -2.97
C ARG A 53 -3.48 -38.24 -3.45
N LEU A 54 -2.83 -38.26 -4.62
CA LEU A 54 -2.21 -37.10 -5.24
C LEU A 54 -3.26 -36.07 -5.65
N GLU A 55 -4.32 -36.49 -6.34
CA GLU A 55 -5.42 -35.62 -6.75
C GLU A 55 -6.09 -34.96 -5.54
N ALA A 56 -6.37 -35.73 -4.48
CA ALA A 56 -6.89 -35.19 -3.23
C ALA A 56 -5.91 -34.22 -2.54
N GLY A 57 -4.60 -34.51 -2.59
CA GLY A 57 -3.55 -33.64 -2.06
C GLY A 57 -3.48 -32.29 -2.80
N LEU A 58 -3.52 -32.33 -4.13
CA LEU A 58 -3.52 -31.14 -4.99
C LEU A 58 -4.79 -30.31 -4.78
N ALA A 59 -5.96 -30.93 -4.68
CA ALA A 59 -7.21 -30.22 -4.41
C ALA A 59 -7.15 -29.49 -3.06
N ARG A 60 -6.61 -30.13 -2.01
CA ARG A 60 -6.43 -29.50 -0.69
C ARG A 60 -5.42 -28.35 -0.72
N LEU A 61 -4.34 -28.49 -1.48
CA LEU A 61 -3.35 -27.43 -1.66
C LEU A 61 -3.96 -26.22 -2.34
N ASN A 62 -4.72 -26.44 -3.43
CA ASN A 62 -5.38 -25.39 -4.17
C ASN A 62 -6.40 -24.63 -3.30
N GLU A 63 -7.20 -25.36 -2.51
CA GLU A 63 -8.14 -24.75 -1.56
C GLU A 63 -7.42 -23.90 -0.51
N LYS A 64 -6.33 -24.41 0.06
CA LYS A 64 -5.52 -23.67 1.04
C LYS A 64 -4.89 -22.41 0.43
N GLU A 65 -4.47 -22.49 -0.82
CA GLU A 65 -3.92 -21.34 -1.56
C GLU A 65 -4.99 -20.28 -1.81
N ASN A 66 -6.17 -20.67 -2.32
CA ASN A 66 -7.30 -19.76 -2.52
C ASN A 66 -7.67 -19.03 -1.22
N VAL A 67 -7.77 -19.76 -0.11
CA VAL A 67 -8.05 -19.19 1.21
C VAL A 67 -6.94 -18.24 1.68
N ARG A 68 -5.67 -18.48 1.30
CA ARG A 68 -4.56 -17.58 1.62
C ARG A 68 -4.61 -16.31 0.78
N ILE A 69 -4.90 -16.44 -0.52
CA ILE A 69 -5.04 -15.31 -1.44
C ILE A 69 -6.17 -14.40 -0.97
N ALA A 70 -7.36 -14.96 -0.69
CA ALA A 70 -8.50 -14.18 -0.20
C ALA A 70 -8.19 -13.42 1.10
N ARG A 71 -7.47 -14.04 2.05
CA ARG A 71 -7.02 -13.35 3.27
C ARG A 71 -5.98 -12.26 3.01
N LEU A 72 -5.15 -12.40 1.98
CA LEU A 72 -4.18 -11.37 1.60
C LEU A 72 -4.89 -10.18 0.96
N GLU A 73 -5.87 -10.43 0.09
CA GLU A 73 -6.72 -9.41 -0.52
C GLU A 73 -7.44 -8.61 0.57
N GLU A 74 -8.14 -9.27 1.49
CA GLU A 74 -8.84 -8.60 2.61
C GLU A 74 -7.90 -7.74 3.46
N LYS A 75 -6.70 -8.25 3.76
CA LYS A 75 -5.68 -7.49 4.50
C LYS A 75 -5.16 -6.29 3.71
N MET A 76 -5.02 -6.42 2.39
CA MET A 76 -4.60 -5.32 1.54
C MET A 76 -5.67 -4.23 1.50
N ASP A 77 -6.92 -4.60 1.28
CA ASP A 77 -8.05 -3.66 1.28
C ASP A 77 -8.15 -2.91 2.61
N THR A 78 -8.03 -3.62 3.73
CA THR A 78 -8.03 -3.01 5.07
C THR A 78 -6.88 -2.01 5.24
N ARG A 79 -5.67 -2.35 4.75
CA ARG A 79 -4.51 -1.46 4.85
C ARG A 79 -4.62 -0.24 3.95
N ILE A 80 -5.21 -0.40 2.76
CA ILE A 80 -5.46 0.69 1.83
C ILE A 80 -6.48 1.65 2.46
N GLY A 81 -7.61 1.15 2.97
CA GLY A 81 -8.61 1.98 3.65
C GLY A 81 -8.02 2.76 4.83
N HIS A 82 -7.20 2.12 5.67
CA HIS A 82 -6.51 2.81 6.77
C HIS A 82 -5.52 3.88 6.31
N LEU A 83 -4.88 3.70 5.15
CA LEU A 83 -4.00 4.71 4.57
C LEU A 83 -4.79 5.89 4.00
N GLU A 84 -5.93 5.63 3.37
CA GLU A 84 -6.85 6.66 2.88
C GLU A 84 -7.37 7.51 4.03
N GLU A 85 -7.89 6.89 5.10
CA GLU A 85 -8.36 7.60 6.30
C GLU A 85 -7.27 8.48 6.94
N LYS A 86 -6.05 7.94 7.05
CA LYS A 86 -4.90 8.71 7.55
C LYS A 86 -4.53 9.88 6.66
N MET A 87 -4.62 9.69 5.35
CA MET A 87 -4.30 10.74 4.39
C MET A 87 -5.34 11.85 4.45
N ASP A 88 -6.63 11.51 4.52
CA ASP A 88 -7.72 12.47 4.67
C ASP A 88 -7.58 13.27 5.97
N ALA A 89 -7.35 12.59 7.10
CA ALA A 89 -7.11 13.25 8.38
C ALA A 89 -5.87 14.17 8.33
N GLY A 90 -4.81 13.74 7.65
CA GLY A 90 -3.60 14.55 7.44
C GLY A 90 -3.88 15.80 6.60
N PHE A 91 -4.67 15.69 5.53
CA PHE A 91 -5.08 16.82 4.72
C PHE A 91 -5.96 17.81 5.47
N GLU A 92 -6.91 17.33 6.27
CA GLU A 92 -7.75 18.16 7.14
C GLU A 92 -6.91 18.93 8.16
N GLN A 93 -5.94 18.26 8.80
CA GLN A 93 -5.03 18.89 9.73
C GLN A 93 -4.24 20.02 9.06
N VAL A 94 -3.64 19.76 7.89
CA VAL A 94 -2.88 20.77 7.13
C VAL A 94 -3.77 21.95 6.74
N ARG A 95 -5.00 21.70 6.30
CA ARG A 95 -5.97 22.76 5.96
C ARG A 95 -6.27 23.62 7.19
N SER A 96 -6.57 23.00 8.33
CA SER A 96 -6.84 23.71 9.58
C SER A 96 -5.64 24.53 10.06
N GLU A 97 -4.42 23.99 9.97
CA GLU A 97 -3.21 24.73 10.33
C GLU A 97 -2.96 25.92 9.41
N MET A 98 -3.24 25.75 8.12
CA MET A 98 -3.12 26.81 7.12
C MET A 98 -4.13 27.93 7.39
N ASP A 99 -5.40 27.59 7.63
CA ASP A 99 -6.45 28.56 7.97
C ASP A 99 -6.10 29.34 9.25
N ALA A 100 -5.61 28.66 10.29
CA ALA A 100 -5.16 29.31 11.51
C ALA A 100 -3.97 30.25 11.28
N ARG A 101 -3.00 29.86 10.42
CA ARG A 101 -1.87 30.72 10.05
C ARG A 101 -2.33 31.95 9.28
N PHE A 102 -3.22 31.79 8.30
CA PHE A 102 -3.79 32.90 7.55
C PHE A 102 -4.58 33.85 8.45
N GLY A 103 -5.40 33.33 9.37
CA GLY A 103 -6.15 34.14 10.33
C GLY A 103 -5.24 34.97 11.25
N ARG A 104 -4.12 34.40 11.71
CA ARG A 104 -3.11 35.15 12.48
C ARG A 104 -2.43 36.23 11.64
N MET A 105 -2.11 35.93 10.38
CA MET A 105 -1.49 36.91 9.47
C MET A 105 -2.42 38.10 9.21
N MET A 106 -3.70 37.84 8.91
CA MET A 106 -4.71 38.88 8.70
C MET A 106 -4.88 39.76 9.94
N SER A 107 -5.05 39.15 11.12
CA SER A 107 -5.14 39.88 12.39
C SER A 107 -3.89 40.74 12.65
N GLY A 108 -2.71 40.23 12.32
CA GLY A 108 -1.45 40.97 12.44
C GLY A 108 -1.37 42.15 11.47
N MET A 109 -1.86 41.99 10.25
CA MET A 109 -1.94 43.06 9.25
C MET A 109 -2.93 44.16 9.67
N ASP A 110 -4.11 43.78 10.17
CA ASP A 110 -5.09 44.74 10.70
C ASP A 110 -4.53 45.55 11.87
N ALA A 111 -3.83 44.88 12.79
CA ALA A 111 -3.16 45.55 13.90
C ALA A 111 -2.05 46.51 13.43
N ALA A 112 -1.30 46.12 12.39
CA ALA A 112 -0.27 46.98 11.79
C ALA A 112 -0.89 48.21 11.11
N PHE A 113 -1.99 48.04 10.38
CA PHE A 113 -2.73 49.14 9.76
C PHE A 113 -3.26 50.13 10.78
N ARG A 114 -3.92 49.67 11.86
CA ARG A 114 -4.40 50.56 12.94
C ARG A 114 -3.27 51.36 13.56
N ARG A 115 -2.11 50.73 13.83
CA ARG A 115 -0.92 51.43 14.34
C ARG A 115 -0.40 52.48 13.36
N LEU A 116 -0.51 52.23 12.06
CA LEU A 116 -0.11 53.20 11.03
C LEU A 116 -1.07 54.39 11.02
N GLU A 117 -2.38 54.15 11.05
CA GLU A 117 -3.41 55.19 11.14
C GLU A 117 -3.20 56.07 12.39
N GLU A 118 -3.02 55.47 13.57
CA GLU A 118 -2.74 56.20 14.81
C GLU A 118 -1.48 57.09 14.70
N LYS A 119 -0.42 56.56 14.08
CA LYS A 119 0.83 57.34 13.86
C LYS A 119 0.62 58.49 12.87
N MET A 120 -0.13 58.27 11.79
CA MET A 120 -0.45 59.32 10.83
C MET A 120 -1.28 60.42 11.50
N ASP A 121 -2.33 60.06 12.23
CA ASP A 121 -3.18 61.01 12.96
C ASP A 121 -2.39 61.84 13.98
N ALA A 122 -1.50 61.18 14.74
CA ALA A 122 -0.61 61.87 15.67
C ALA A 122 0.35 62.82 14.93
N GLY A 123 0.88 62.40 13.79
CA GLY A 123 1.73 63.21 12.91
C GLY A 123 1.00 64.45 12.37
N PHE A 124 -0.22 64.29 11.87
CA PHE A 124 -1.06 65.39 11.39
C PHE A 124 -1.36 66.40 12.50
N LYS A 125 -1.80 65.93 13.69
CA LYS A 125 -2.03 66.80 14.85
C LYS A 125 -0.76 67.52 15.33
N GLY A 126 0.41 66.91 15.14
CA GLY A 126 1.70 67.54 15.40
C GLY A 126 1.99 68.67 14.41
N MET A 127 1.77 68.42 13.13
CA MET A 127 1.97 69.40 12.07
C MET A 127 1.01 70.59 12.17
N GLU A 128 -0.27 70.34 12.46
CA GLU A 128 -1.26 71.40 12.69
C GLU A 128 -0.85 72.33 13.84
N ARG A 129 -0.42 71.76 14.98
CA ARG A 129 0.06 72.55 16.12
C ARG A 129 1.30 73.35 15.79
N TYR A 130 2.26 72.76 15.08
CA TYR A 130 3.46 73.46 14.65
C TYR A 130 3.14 74.65 13.74
N LEU A 131 2.27 74.44 12.74
CA LEU A 131 1.82 75.51 11.86
C LEU A 131 1.07 76.60 12.63
N LEU A 132 0.14 76.24 13.51
CA LEU A 132 -0.63 77.20 14.32
C LEU A 132 0.30 78.07 15.19
N ILE A 133 1.28 77.48 15.85
CA ILE A 133 2.27 78.21 16.66
C ILE A 133 3.09 79.16 15.78
N ARG A 134 3.57 78.68 14.63
CA ARG A 134 4.39 79.48 13.70
C ARG A 134 3.60 80.64 13.09
N PHE A 135 2.37 80.40 12.64
CA PHE A 135 1.48 81.44 12.12
C PHE A 135 1.07 82.42 13.22
N GLY A 136 0.73 81.94 14.42
CA GLY A 136 0.40 82.78 15.56
C GLY A 136 1.56 83.70 15.97
N GLY A 137 2.78 83.17 16.05
CA GLY A 137 3.98 83.97 16.32
C GLY A 137 4.26 85.03 15.26
N MET A 138 4.07 84.70 13.97
CA MET A 138 4.25 85.64 12.87
C MET A 138 3.22 86.77 12.89
N MET A 139 1.94 86.46 13.12
CA MET A 139 0.88 87.46 13.23
C MET A 139 1.12 88.41 14.40
N LEU A 140 1.55 87.88 15.55
CA LEU A 140 1.86 88.70 16.73
C LEU A 140 3.06 89.63 16.46
N ALA A 141 4.10 89.14 15.79
CA ALA A 141 5.24 89.95 15.36
C ALA A 141 4.84 91.08 14.39
N LEU A 142 3.94 90.80 13.42
CA LEU A 142 3.43 91.83 12.49
C LEU A 142 2.58 92.88 13.20
N VAL A 143 1.71 92.49 14.12
CA VAL A 143 0.88 93.43 14.91
C VAL A 143 1.76 94.32 15.78
N VAL A 144 2.75 93.75 16.48
CA VAL A 144 3.68 94.52 17.30
C VAL A 144 4.56 95.43 16.44
N GLY A 145 5.06 94.95 15.30
CA GLY A 145 5.86 95.75 14.38
C GLY A 145 5.10 96.94 13.79
N THR A 146 3.85 96.73 13.35
CA THR A 146 3.00 97.82 12.84
C THR A 146 2.60 98.83 13.92
N ALA A 147 2.42 98.40 15.17
CA ALA A 147 2.18 99.31 16.30
C ALA A 147 3.42 100.15 16.64
N LEU A 148 4.61 99.55 16.66
CA LEU A 148 5.88 100.25 16.90
C LEU A 148 6.17 101.31 15.83
N VAL A 149 5.93 100.99 14.55
CA VAL A 149 6.13 101.95 13.44
C VAL A 149 5.18 103.16 13.52
N ARG A 150 4.02 103.04 14.17
CA ARG A 150 3.09 104.17 14.36
C ARG A 150 3.41 105.07 15.56
N ILE A 151 4.28 104.61 16.47
CA ILE A 151 4.65 105.33 17.70
C ILE A 151 5.96 106.12 17.52
N LEU A 152 6.78 105.74 16.53
CA LEU A 152 7.94 106.50 16.05
C LEU A 152 7.53 107.54 15.00
#